data_AF-A0A1Q7P7E8-F1
#
_entry.id   AF-A0A1Q7P7E8-F1
#
_cell.length_a   1.000
_cell.length_b   1.000
_cell.length_c   1.000
_cell.angle_alpha   90.00
_cell.angle_beta   90.00
_cell.angle_gamma   90.00
#
_symmetry.space_group_name_H-M   'P 1'
#
loop_
_entity.id
_entity.type
_entity.pdbx_description
1 polymer ?
#
loop_
_entity_poly.entity_id
_entity_poly.type
_entity_poly.pdbx_seq_one_letter_code
_entity_poly.pdbx_strand_id
1 'polypeptide(L)'
;MRELARLAVPAMLGLAIVEINAYVDRFFASILPAQPTANPVAVLDYAYEIVQAPAGIFAISIATAVFPLLSRHAATDSRDDLRGTSSLALRTLLVVILPVTALALALREPLVRLIFQRGEFGPQATHAVAATLAGYAVGLPAIAAYYVVTRTYYALQDMATPVRIGVAMVIANAVLDYLLMQIWGVVGIALATSIVSATNVVLLLWYLRRRLGRVDGRRIVSTSLRTGTAAVAAGLLMAAVAEVVRPVGLAGQSVQVGGAAVVGALAYVGACRILGVEELRVALELLRRPAPTSRG
;
A
#
# COMPACT_ATOMS: atom_id res chain seq x y z
N MET A 1 22.78 -5.34 -26.98
CA MET A 1 23.27 -4.29 -26.06
C MET A 1 22.40 -3.03 -26.10
N ARG A 2 22.23 -2.34 -27.25
CA ARG A 2 21.44 -1.08 -27.32
C ARG A 2 19.95 -1.23 -26.98
N GLU A 3 19.27 -2.31 -27.38
CA GLU A 3 17.87 -2.56 -26.99
C GLU A 3 17.71 -2.94 -25.52
N LEU A 4 18.61 -3.79 -24.99
CA LEU A 4 18.66 -4.12 -23.56
C LEU A 4 18.89 -2.87 -22.71
N ALA A 5 19.78 -1.97 -23.12
CA ALA A 5 19.99 -0.69 -22.44
C ALA A 5 18.75 0.23 -22.53
N ARG A 6 18.04 0.24 -23.67
CA ARG A 6 16.84 1.06 -23.87
C ARG A 6 15.66 0.66 -22.97
N LEU A 7 15.58 -0.61 -22.53
CA LEU A 7 14.62 -1.06 -21.51
C LEU A 7 15.18 -1.02 -20.08
N ALA A 8 16.45 -1.40 -19.89
CA ALA A 8 17.05 -1.47 -18.55
C ALA A 8 17.20 -0.09 -17.90
N VAL A 9 17.57 0.95 -18.66
CA VAL A 9 17.76 2.30 -18.12
C VAL A 9 16.45 2.87 -17.53
N PRO A 10 15.30 2.85 -18.25
CA PRO A 10 14.01 3.24 -17.66
C PRO A 10 13.62 2.43 -16.42
N ALA A 11 13.89 1.12 -16.40
CA ALA A 11 13.59 0.28 -15.24
C ALA A 11 14.43 0.66 -14.00
N MET A 12 15.74 0.90 -14.20
CA MET A 12 16.64 1.36 -13.14
C MET A 12 16.27 2.76 -12.64
N LEU A 13 15.89 3.67 -13.54
CA LEU A 13 15.40 4.99 -13.17
C LEU A 13 14.08 4.90 -12.38
N GLY A 14 13.19 3.95 -12.73
CA GLY A 14 11.97 3.68 -11.97
C GLY A 14 12.26 3.29 -10.52
N LEU A 15 13.25 2.43 -10.29
CA LEU A 15 13.70 2.05 -8.95
C LEU A 15 14.35 3.24 -8.22
N ALA A 16 15.20 4.00 -8.90
CA ALA A 16 15.85 5.17 -8.33
C ALA A 16 14.84 6.23 -7.87
N ILE A 17 13.73 6.41 -8.58
CA ILE A 17 12.65 7.34 -8.20
C ILE A 17 12.07 7.00 -6.82
N VAL A 18 11.87 5.71 -6.53
CA VAL A 18 11.32 5.29 -5.22
C VAL A 18 12.29 5.62 -4.10
N GLU A 19 13.58 5.32 -4.29
CA GLU A 19 14.62 5.63 -3.32
C GLU A 19 14.80 7.15 -3.15
N ILE A 20 14.81 7.91 -4.24
CA ILE A 20 14.88 9.37 -4.21
C ILE A 20 13.72 9.93 -3.40
N ASN A 21 12.50 9.41 -3.58
CA ASN A 21 11.34 9.87 -2.84
C ASN A 21 11.50 9.63 -1.32
N ALA A 22 11.96 8.45 -0.93
CA ALA A 22 12.25 8.16 0.48
C ALA A 22 13.35 9.09 1.04
N TYR A 23 14.39 9.41 0.25
CA TYR A 23 15.40 10.38 0.63
C TYR A 23 14.84 11.80 0.79
N VAL A 24 13.90 12.22 -0.07
CA VAL A 24 13.22 13.52 0.03
C VAL A 24 12.42 13.58 1.33
N ASP A 25 11.61 12.56 1.64
CA ASP A 25 10.83 12.51 2.88
C ASP A 25 11.76 12.59 4.11
N ARG A 26 12.89 11.86 4.10
CA ARG A 26 13.90 11.90 5.18
C ARG A 26 14.58 13.25 5.30
N PHE A 27 14.88 13.92 4.18
CA PHE A 27 15.44 15.27 4.18
C PHE A 27 14.49 16.24 4.90
N PHE A 28 13.20 16.25 4.54
CA PHE A 28 12.20 17.07 5.22
C PHE A 28 12.00 16.68 6.69
N ALA A 29 12.04 15.39 7.02
CA ALA A 29 11.98 14.95 8.41
C ALA A 29 13.20 15.44 9.22
N SER A 30 14.39 15.48 8.62
CA SER A 30 15.62 15.90 9.30
C SER A 30 15.68 17.39 9.65
N ILE A 31 14.93 18.24 8.93
CA ILE A 31 14.86 19.68 9.20
C ILE A 31 13.75 20.04 10.21
N LEU A 32 12.89 19.07 10.58
CA LEU A 32 11.92 19.29 11.64
C LEU A 32 12.64 19.47 12.99
N PRO A 33 12.09 20.29 13.90
CA PRO A 33 12.68 20.50 15.21
C PRO A 33 12.95 19.16 15.91
N ALA A 34 14.19 18.99 16.39
CA ALA A 34 14.55 17.80 17.14
C ALA A 34 13.63 17.68 18.37
N GLN A 35 12.86 16.59 18.44
CA GLN A 35 12.05 16.32 19.62
C GLN A 35 12.91 15.55 20.63
N PRO A 36 12.86 15.91 21.93
CA PRO A 36 13.69 15.28 22.95
C PRO A 36 13.43 13.78 23.12
N THR A 37 12.30 13.27 22.65
CA THR A 37 11.85 11.89 22.87
C THR A 37 11.78 11.03 21.60
N ALA A 38 11.89 11.62 20.41
CA ALA A 38 11.78 10.89 19.15
C ALA A 38 12.49 11.62 18.01
N ASN A 39 13.39 10.93 17.31
CA ASN A 39 13.99 11.45 16.09
C ASN A 39 12.93 11.41 14.95
N PRO A 40 12.58 12.55 14.33
CA PRO A 40 11.59 12.61 13.25
C PRO A 40 11.85 11.65 12.07
N VAL A 41 13.12 11.48 11.69
CA VAL A 41 13.53 10.56 10.62
C VAL A 41 13.26 9.10 11.03
N ALA A 42 13.65 8.73 12.24
CA ALA A 42 13.38 7.38 12.76
C ALA A 42 11.87 7.10 12.90
N VAL A 43 11.09 8.09 13.33
CA VAL A 43 9.62 7.98 13.42
C VAL A 43 9.02 7.68 12.04
N LEU A 44 9.50 8.38 11.01
CA LEU A 44 9.07 8.19 9.63
C LEU A 44 9.43 6.78 9.14
N ASP A 45 10.68 6.34 9.32
CA ASP A 45 11.17 5.03 8.88
C ASP A 45 10.39 3.88 9.55
N TYR A 46 10.20 3.91 10.88
CA TYR A 46 9.45 2.88 11.60
C TYR A 46 7.98 2.79 11.14
N ALA A 47 7.35 3.93 10.85
CA ALA A 47 5.98 3.95 10.34
C ALA A 47 5.90 3.40 8.91
N TYR A 48 6.88 3.76 8.06
CA TYR A 48 6.93 3.33 6.66
C TYR A 48 7.15 1.81 6.55
N GLU A 49 8.02 1.23 7.37
CA GLU A 49 8.27 -0.22 7.40
C GLU A 49 6.99 -1.04 7.67
N ILE A 50 6.15 -0.60 8.62
CA ILE A 50 4.87 -1.28 8.94
C ILE A 50 3.95 -1.33 7.71
N VAL A 51 3.90 -0.26 6.92
CA VAL A 51 3.03 -0.18 5.72
C VAL A 51 3.66 -0.90 4.53
N GLN A 52 4.98 -0.85 4.41
CA GLN A 52 5.69 -1.47 3.30
C GLN A 52 5.66 -3.00 3.38
N ALA A 53 5.74 -3.59 4.57
CA ALA A 53 5.72 -5.05 4.76
C ALA A 53 4.52 -5.75 4.08
N PRO A 54 3.24 -5.40 4.37
CA PRO A 54 2.11 -6.01 3.71
C PRO A 54 1.98 -5.63 2.23
N ALA A 55 2.33 -4.38 1.86
CA ALA A 55 2.34 -3.97 0.46
C ALA A 55 3.32 -4.83 -0.36
N GLY A 56 4.54 -5.03 0.15
CA GLY A 56 5.56 -5.86 -0.45
C GLY A 56 5.11 -7.31 -0.58
N ILE A 57 4.53 -7.89 0.47
CA ILE A 57 4.05 -9.28 0.44
C ILE A 57 2.91 -9.45 -0.58
N PHE A 58 1.83 -8.67 -0.46
CA PHE A 58 0.63 -8.92 -1.26
C PHE A 58 0.69 -8.31 -2.65
N ALA A 59 1.16 -7.07 -2.79
CA ALA A 59 1.15 -6.37 -4.07
C ALA A 59 2.19 -6.97 -5.03
N ILE A 60 3.42 -7.24 -4.56
CA ILE A 60 4.46 -7.86 -5.41
C ILE A 60 4.06 -9.30 -5.76
N SER A 61 3.50 -10.08 -4.84
CA SER A 61 3.03 -11.44 -5.14
C SER A 61 1.96 -11.46 -6.23
N ILE A 62 0.94 -10.59 -6.13
CA ILE A 62 -0.10 -10.48 -7.16
C ILE A 62 0.49 -9.98 -8.49
N ALA A 63 1.35 -8.95 -8.44
CA ALA A 63 1.97 -8.39 -9.64
C ALA A 63 2.86 -9.43 -10.36
N THR A 64 3.65 -10.21 -9.62
CA THR A 64 4.51 -11.27 -10.18
C THR A 64 3.70 -12.43 -10.72
N ALA A 65 2.65 -12.87 -10.02
CA ALA A 65 1.77 -13.95 -10.47
C ALA A 65 1.01 -13.61 -11.76
N VAL A 66 0.56 -12.35 -11.92
CA VAL A 66 -0.24 -11.94 -13.07
C VAL A 66 0.61 -11.51 -14.27
N PHE A 67 1.90 -11.18 -14.08
CA PHE A 67 2.75 -10.65 -15.14
C PHE A 67 2.90 -11.55 -16.37
N PRO A 68 3.14 -12.88 -16.25
CA PRO A 68 3.25 -13.75 -17.42
C PRO A 68 1.99 -13.73 -18.29
N LEU A 69 0.81 -13.66 -17.63
CA LEU A 69 -0.48 -13.58 -18.30
C LEU A 69 -0.67 -12.24 -19.03
N LEU A 70 -0.33 -11.13 -18.36
CA LEU A 70 -0.35 -9.80 -18.96
C LEU A 70 0.57 -9.71 -20.18
N SER A 71 1.80 -10.23 -20.09
CA SER A 71 2.77 -10.24 -21.18
C SER A 71 2.29 -11.07 -22.37
N ARG A 72 1.63 -12.21 -22.11
CA ARG A 72 1.03 -13.03 -23.16
C ARG A 72 -0.09 -12.28 -23.90
N HIS A 73 -1.02 -11.67 -23.17
CA HIS A 73 -2.11 -10.90 -23.79
C HIS A 73 -1.60 -9.65 -24.52
N ALA A 74 -0.52 -9.03 -24.04
CA ALA A 74 0.14 -7.92 -24.71
C ALA A 74 0.78 -8.35 -26.03
N ALA A 75 1.40 -9.54 -26.08
CA ALA A 75 2.05 -10.07 -27.27
C ALA A 75 1.05 -10.50 -28.37
N THR A 76 -0.17 -10.92 -27.99
CA THR A 76 -1.23 -11.31 -28.94
C THR A 76 -2.16 -10.16 -29.35
N ASP A 77 -1.84 -8.92 -28.97
CA ASP A 77 -2.67 -7.70 -29.12
C ASP A 77 -4.13 -7.88 -28.66
N SER A 78 -4.35 -8.77 -27.69
CA SER A 78 -5.66 -9.07 -27.11
C SER A 78 -5.99 -8.05 -26.03
N ARG A 79 -6.31 -6.81 -26.47
CA ARG A 79 -6.51 -5.67 -25.57
C ARG A 79 -7.60 -5.91 -24.52
N ASP A 80 -8.67 -6.61 -24.88
CA ASP A 80 -9.76 -6.89 -23.95
C ASP A 80 -9.34 -7.85 -22.83
N ASP A 81 -8.59 -8.90 -23.16
CA ASP A 81 -8.05 -9.84 -22.18
C ASP A 81 -7.01 -9.20 -21.27
N LEU A 82 -6.16 -8.32 -21.82
CA LEU A 82 -5.19 -7.55 -21.04
C LEU A 82 -5.90 -6.62 -20.04
N ARG A 83 -6.94 -5.90 -20.49
CA ARG A 83 -7.76 -5.05 -19.61
C ARG A 83 -8.44 -5.87 -18.52
N GLY A 84 -9.06 -6.99 -18.88
CA GLY A 84 -9.75 -7.87 -17.93
C GLY A 84 -8.80 -8.42 -16.87
N THR A 85 -7.62 -8.86 -17.29
CA THR A 85 -6.57 -9.37 -16.41
C THR A 85 -6.04 -8.29 -15.46
N SER A 86 -5.72 -7.09 -15.98
CA SER A 86 -5.23 -5.97 -15.19
C SER A 86 -6.29 -5.48 -14.18
N SER A 87 -7.55 -5.38 -14.62
CA SER A 87 -8.70 -5.04 -13.78
C SER A 87 -8.90 -6.05 -12.65
N LEU A 88 -8.89 -7.36 -12.96
CA LEU A 88 -9.05 -8.41 -11.97
C LEU A 88 -7.90 -8.40 -10.94
N ALA A 89 -6.66 -8.20 -11.40
CA ALA A 89 -5.50 -8.10 -10.50
C ALA A 89 -5.63 -6.93 -9.52
N LEU A 90 -6.03 -5.74 -10.01
CA LEU A 90 -6.25 -4.57 -9.18
C LEU A 90 -7.41 -4.77 -8.19
N ARG A 91 -8.54 -5.31 -8.64
CA ARG A 91 -9.70 -5.60 -7.78
C ARG A 91 -9.33 -6.60 -6.67
N THR A 92 -8.63 -7.68 -7.05
CA THR A 92 -8.16 -8.71 -6.09
C THR A 92 -7.17 -8.12 -5.09
N LEU A 93 -6.24 -7.27 -5.56
CA LEU A 93 -5.31 -6.56 -4.68
C LEU A 93 -6.05 -5.67 -3.67
N LEU A 94 -7.06 -4.92 -4.11
CA LEU A 94 -7.84 -4.04 -3.24
C LEU A 94 -8.60 -4.83 -2.15
N VAL A 95 -9.14 -6.01 -2.49
CA VAL A 95 -9.76 -6.92 -1.52
C VAL A 95 -8.77 -7.36 -0.44
N VAL A 96 -7.50 -7.56 -0.80
CA VAL A 96 -6.48 -8.02 0.15
C VAL A 96 -5.90 -6.86 0.96
N ILE A 97 -5.66 -5.70 0.36
CA ILE A 97 -4.95 -4.61 1.02
C ILE A 97 -5.84 -3.76 1.92
N LEU A 98 -7.12 -3.58 1.58
CA LEU A 98 -8.02 -2.75 2.39
C LEU A 98 -8.27 -3.25 3.82
N PRO A 99 -8.44 -4.55 4.11
CA PRO A 99 -8.52 -4.99 5.51
C PRO A 99 -7.20 -4.75 6.26
N VAL A 100 -6.06 -4.81 5.58
CA VAL A 100 -4.76 -4.47 6.17
C VAL A 100 -4.65 -2.98 6.45
N THR A 101 -5.12 -2.12 5.54
CA THR A 101 -5.24 -0.68 5.77
C THR A 101 -6.12 -0.38 6.98
N ALA A 102 -7.29 -1.05 7.08
CA ALA A 102 -8.18 -0.89 8.23
C ALA A 102 -7.52 -1.35 9.54
N LEU A 103 -6.77 -2.46 9.53
CA LEU A 103 -6.01 -2.93 10.68
C LEU A 103 -4.95 -1.90 11.08
N ALA A 104 -4.15 -1.41 10.12
CA ALA A 104 -3.11 -0.42 10.36
C ALA A 104 -3.67 0.90 10.92
N LEU A 105 -4.86 1.33 10.50
CA LEU A 105 -5.52 2.54 11.02
C LEU A 105 -6.14 2.31 12.39
N ALA A 106 -6.94 1.25 12.54
CA ALA A 106 -7.69 0.98 13.77
C ALA A 106 -6.81 0.55 14.93
N LEU A 107 -5.76 -0.22 14.65
CA LEU A 107 -4.85 -0.78 15.65
C LEU A 107 -3.48 -0.11 15.63
N ARG A 108 -3.32 1.08 15.03
CA ARG A 108 -2.03 1.78 14.88
C ARG A 108 -1.17 1.79 16.14
N GLU A 109 -1.75 2.20 17.28
CA GLU A 109 -1.02 2.34 18.53
C GLU A 109 -0.74 0.98 19.21
N PRO A 110 -1.73 0.07 19.37
CA PRO A 110 -1.45 -1.30 19.81
C PRO A 110 -0.42 -2.05 18.96
N LEU A 111 -0.44 -1.85 17.64
CA LEU A 111 0.46 -2.48 16.68
C LEU A 111 1.90 -1.97 16.87
N VAL A 112 2.09 -0.64 16.85
CA VAL A 112 3.40 -0.04 17.09
C VAL A 112 3.93 -0.39 18.47
N ARG A 113 3.07 -0.38 19.49
CA ARG A 113 3.44 -0.77 20.85
C ARG A 113 3.95 -2.21 20.91
N LEU A 114 3.20 -3.14 20.33
CA LEU A 114 3.55 -4.56 20.33
C LEU A 114 4.89 -4.83 19.62
N ILE A 115 5.13 -4.15 18.50
CA ILE A 115 6.33 -4.35 17.68
C ILE A 115 7.54 -3.68 18.34
N PHE A 116 7.43 -2.39 18.68
CA PHE A 116 8.59 -1.55 18.97
C PHE A 116 8.75 -1.13 20.43
N GLN A 117 7.68 -1.04 21.24
CA GLN A 117 7.74 -0.43 22.57
C GLN A 117 8.44 -1.30 23.62
N ARG A 118 9.77 -1.21 23.66
CA ARG A 118 10.68 -1.97 24.54
C ARG A 118 11.91 -1.12 24.86
N GLY A 119 12.43 -1.23 26.09
CA GLY A 119 13.62 -0.47 26.52
C GLY A 119 13.44 1.04 26.36
N GLU A 120 14.36 1.68 25.63
CA GLU A 120 14.35 3.13 25.36
C GLU A 120 13.22 3.58 24.42
N PHE A 121 12.56 2.65 23.71
CA PHE A 121 11.41 2.99 22.88
C PHE A 121 10.17 3.15 23.76
N GLY A 122 9.95 4.37 24.23
CA GLY A 122 8.88 4.71 25.16
C GLY A 122 7.49 4.92 24.53
N PRO A 123 6.46 5.20 25.36
CA PRO A 123 5.10 5.52 24.91
C PRO A 123 5.03 6.74 23.96
N GLN A 124 5.89 7.74 24.16
CA GLN A 124 5.90 8.96 23.33
C GLN A 124 6.35 8.64 21.89
N ALA A 125 7.41 7.85 21.74
CA ALA A 125 7.86 7.35 20.43
C ALA A 125 6.79 6.47 19.77
N THR A 126 6.11 5.64 20.57
CA THR A 126 4.97 4.81 20.11
C THR A 126 3.84 5.66 19.54
N HIS A 127 3.43 6.71 20.27
CA HIS A 127 2.39 7.61 19.80
C HIS A 127 2.81 8.37 18.53
N ALA A 128 4.06 8.84 18.46
CA ALA A 128 4.58 9.51 17.27
C ALA A 128 4.58 8.61 16.03
N VAL A 129 5.09 7.37 16.16
CA VAL A 129 5.09 6.38 15.06
C VAL A 129 3.67 5.97 14.70
N ALA A 130 2.77 5.77 15.66
CA ALA A 130 1.38 5.41 15.39
C ALA A 130 0.62 6.53 14.66
N ALA A 131 0.88 7.80 14.99
CA ALA A 131 0.31 8.94 14.29
C ALA A 131 0.81 9.00 12.84
N THR A 132 2.12 8.85 12.62
CA THR A 132 2.73 8.84 11.29
C THR A 132 2.27 7.63 10.45
N LEU A 133 2.12 6.46 11.09
CA LEU A 133 1.56 5.26 10.49
C LEU A 133 0.15 5.53 9.93
N ALA A 134 -0.69 6.30 10.63
CA ALA A 134 -2.00 6.65 10.09
C ALA A 134 -1.88 7.47 8.80
N GLY A 135 -0.89 8.37 8.71
CA GLY A 135 -0.60 9.14 7.51
C GLY A 135 -0.26 8.25 6.31
N TYR A 136 0.62 7.27 6.48
CA TYR A 136 0.98 6.31 5.43
C TYR A 136 -0.14 5.29 5.13
N ALA A 137 -0.87 4.82 6.14
CA ALA A 137 -1.87 3.79 6.00
C ALA A 137 -3.03 4.23 5.07
N VAL A 138 -3.40 5.51 5.07
CA VAL A 138 -4.40 6.05 4.14
C VAL A 138 -3.96 5.89 2.67
N GLY A 139 -2.68 6.03 2.38
CA GLY A 139 -2.10 5.84 1.05
C GLY A 139 -1.80 4.39 0.69
N LEU A 140 -1.84 3.46 1.64
CA LEU A 140 -1.46 2.05 1.44
C LEU A 140 -2.15 1.38 0.23
N PRO A 141 -3.47 1.57 -0.02
CA PRO A 141 -4.11 0.97 -1.20
C PRO A 141 -3.53 1.50 -2.52
N ALA A 142 -3.15 2.78 -2.57
CA ALA A 142 -2.52 3.37 -3.74
C ALA A 142 -1.08 2.88 -3.91
N ILE A 143 -0.29 2.86 -2.84
CA ILE A 143 1.07 2.31 -2.85
C ILE A 143 1.06 0.86 -3.37
N ALA A 144 0.14 0.04 -2.88
CA ALA A 144 -0.02 -1.33 -3.36
C ALA A 144 -0.44 -1.37 -4.84
N ALA A 145 -1.43 -0.57 -5.24
CA ALA A 145 -1.93 -0.56 -6.62
C ALA A 145 -0.84 -0.18 -7.64
N TYR A 146 0.10 0.69 -7.26
CA TYR A 146 1.23 1.09 -8.10
C TYR A 146 2.01 -0.12 -8.65
N TYR A 147 2.26 -1.16 -7.84
CA TYR A 147 2.99 -2.36 -8.27
C TYR A 147 2.26 -3.12 -9.39
N VAL A 148 0.93 -3.25 -9.30
CA VAL A 148 0.14 -3.96 -10.33
C VAL A 148 0.01 -3.12 -11.59
N VAL A 149 -0.21 -1.80 -11.45
CA VAL A 149 -0.33 -0.90 -12.60
C VAL A 149 0.98 -0.82 -13.38
N THR A 150 2.11 -0.60 -12.71
CA THR A 150 3.42 -0.57 -13.37
C THR A 150 3.76 -1.89 -14.06
N ARG A 151 3.37 -3.02 -13.47
CA ARG A 151 3.56 -4.33 -14.09
C ARG A 151 2.76 -4.51 -15.39
N THR A 152 1.59 -3.86 -15.48
CA THR A 152 0.82 -3.78 -16.74
C THR A 152 1.55 -2.93 -17.79
N TYR A 153 2.13 -1.81 -17.40
CA TYR A 153 2.96 -0.98 -18.29
C TYR A 153 4.19 -1.73 -18.82
N TYR A 154 4.85 -2.52 -17.97
CA TYR A 154 6.00 -3.32 -18.37
C TYR A 154 5.62 -4.44 -19.35
N ALA A 155 4.47 -5.07 -19.17
CA ALA A 155 3.93 -6.04 -20.13
C ALA A 155 3.66 -5.40 -21.50
N LEU A 156 3.25 -4.12 -21.51
CA LEU A 156 3.05 -3.31 -22.72
C LEU A 156 4.33 -2.68 -23.28
N GLN A 157 5.50 -3.09 -22.78
CA GLN A 157 6.82 -2.55 -23.14
C GLN A 157 6.94 -1.01 -23.01
N ASP A 158 6.16 -0.39 -22.12
CA ASP A 158 6.17 1.05 -21.88
C ASP A 158 6.65 1.36 -20.47
N MET A 159 7.97 1.44 -20.33
CA MET A 159 8.61 1.80 -19.07
C MET A 159 8.74 3.31 -18.91
N ALA A 160 8.56 4.08 -19.99
CA ALA A 160 8.77 5.53 -19.98
C ALA A 160 7.62 6.27 -19.30
N THR A 161 6.37 5.84 -19.50
CA THR A 161 5.20 6.49 -18.89
C THR A 161 5.28 6.48 -17.35
N PRO A 162 5.50 5.32 -16.68
CA PRO A 162 5.67 5.28 -15.23
C PRO A 162 6.81 6.15 -14.71
N VAL A 163 7.95 6.18 -15.40
CA VAL A 163 9.12 6.98 -15.00
C VAL A 163 8.80 8.48 -15.10
N ARG A 164 8.21 8.94 -16.20
CA ARG A 164 7.87 10.36 -16.40
C ARG A 164 6.89 10.87 -15.35
N ILE A 165 5.86 10.07 -15.06
CA ILE A 165 4.90 10.40 -13.99
C ILE A 165 5.61 10.37 -12.64
N GLY A 166 6.43 9.35 -12.37
CA GLY A 166 7.21 9.24 -11.14
C GLY A 166 8.09 10.46 -10.86
N VAL A 167 8.83 10.97 -11.85
CA VAL A 167 9.64 12.19 -11.71
C VAL A 167 8.78 13.40 -11.35
N ALA A 168 7.64 13.58 -12.02
CA ALA A 168 6.72 14.66 -11.68
C ALA A 168 6.14 14.52 -10.26
N MET A 169 5.90 13.28 -9.82
CA MET A 169 5.39 12.96 -8.49
C MET A 169 6.43 13.21 -7.39
N VAL A 170 7.73 12.98 -7.62
CA VAL A 170 8.79 13.34 -6.67
C VAL A 170 8.80 14.86 -6.40
N ILE A 171 8.67 15.65 -7.46
CA ILE A 171 8.60 17.12 -7.33
C ILE A 171 7.34 17.52 -6.56
N ALA A 172 6.19 16.92 -6.89
CA ALA A 172 4.95 17.15 -6.18
C ALA A 172 5.02 16.73 -4.70
N ASN A 173 5.73 15.64 -4.39
CA ASN A 173 5.96 15.17 -3.02
C ASN A 173 6.77 16.19 -2.25
N ALA A 174 7.91 16.65 -2.78
CA ALA A 174 8.74 17.64 -2.10
C ALA A 174 7.96 18.93 -1.76
N VAL A 175 7.08 19.38 -2.67
CA VAL A 175 6.20 20.54 -2.41
C VAL A 175 5.19 20.22 -1.32
N LEU A 176 4.52 19.07 -1.38
CA LEU A 176 3.54 18.65 -0.38
C LEU A 176 4.17 18.38 0.99
N ASP A 177 5.37 17.81 1.04
CA ASP A 177 6.13 17.59 2.27
C ASP A 177 6.39 18.92 2.96
N TYR A 178 6.92 19.90 2.22
CA TYR A 178 7.17 21.23 2.75
C TYR A 178 5.90 21.90 3.30
N LEU A 179 4.77 21.79 2.57
CA LEU A 179 3.51 22.40 3.01
C LEU A 179 2.89 21.68 4.21
N LEU A 180 2.82 20.35 4.17
CA LEU A 180 2.14 19.57 5.21
C LEU A 180 3.00 19.38 6.45
N MET A 181 4.33 19.39 6.34
CA MET A 181 5.22 19.32 7.51
C MET A 181 5.05 20.53 8.42
N GLN A 182 4.68 21.70 7.88
CA GLN A 182 4.44 22.91 8.68
C GLN A 182 3.19 22.80 9.55
N ILE A 183 2.20 22.01 9.10
CA ILE A 183 0.90 21.88 9.77
C ILE A 183 0.88 20.66 10.70
N TRP A 184 1.41 19.52 10.22
CA TRP A 184 1.30 18.22 10.90
C TRP A 184 2.65 17.55 11.20
N GLY A 185 3.77 18.24 10.98
CA GLY A 185 5.10 17.69 11.22
C GLY A 185 5.36 16.42 10.41
N VAL A 186 5.90 15.39 11.08
CA VAL A 186 6.23 14.09 10.46
C VAL A 186 4.99 13.40 9.88
N VAL A 187 3.83 13.55 10.51
CA VAL A 187 2.57 13.00 10.00
C VAL A 187 2.18 13.66 8.67
N GLY A 188 2.49 14.94 8.52
CA GLY A 188 2.27 15.69 7.29
C GLY A 188 3.07 15.15 6.12
N ILE A 189 4.34 14.79 6.35
CA ILE A 189 5.22 14.16 5.35
C ILE A 189 4.61 12.81 4.92
N ALA A 190 4.24 11.95 5.88
CA ALA A 190 3.60 10.67 5.55
C ALA A 190 2.27 10.83 4.77
N LEU A 191 1.48 11.86 5.07
CA LEU A 191 0.26 12.20 4.33
C LEU A 191 0.56 12.71 2.91
N ALA A 192 1.63 13.50 2.73
CA ALA A 192 2.07 13.95 1.41
C ALA A 192 2.41 12.76 0.52
N THR A 193 3.19 11.80 1.01
CA THR A 193 3.50 10.55 0.28
C THR A 193 2.23 9.78 -0.09
N SER A 194 1.23 9.73 0.80
CA SER A 194 -0.07 9.08 0.53
C SER A 194 -0.86 9.78 -0.57
N ILE A 195 -0.95 11.12 -0.53
CA ILE A 195 -1.65 11.93 -1.55
C ILE A 195 -0.97 11.79 -2.91
N VAL A 196 0.37 11.85 -2.94
CA VAL A 196 1.16 11.69 -4.17
C VAL A 196 1.01 10.29 -4.72
N SER A 197 1.06 9.25 -3.89
CA SER A 197 0.87 7.86 -4.32
C SER A 197 -0.51 7.64 -4.93
N ALA A 198 -1.56 8.19 -4.32
CA ALA A 198 -2.92 8.15 -4.86
C ALA A 198 -3.00 8.87 -6.22
N THR A 199 -2.44 10.07 -6.31
CA THR A 199 -2.40 10.87 -7.54
C THR A 199 -1.64 10.13 -8.65
N ASN A 200 -0.50 9.53 -8.32
CA ASN A 200 0.33 8.77 -9.24
C ASN A 200 -0.45 7.61 -9.87
N VAL A 201 -1.07 6.76 -9.04
CA VAL A 201 -1.86 5.63 -9.53
C VAL A 201 -3.07 6.07 -10.34
N VAL A 202 -3.76 7.15 -9.94
CA VAL A 202 -4.88 7.70 -10.72
C VAL A 202 -4.41 8.16 -12.09
N LEU A 203 -3.28 8.88 -12.18
CA LEU A 203 -2.72 9.32 -13.46
C LEU A 203 -2.30 8.13 -14.33
N LEU A 204 -1.64 7.13 -13.75
CA LEU A 204 -1.27 5.91 -14.47
C LEU A 204 -2.50 5.17 -15.00
N LEU A 205 -3.53 4.97 -14.17
CA LEU A 205 -4.77 4.34 -14.62
C LEU A 205 -5.48 5.15 -15.72
N TRP A 206 -5.42 6.48 -15.65
CA TRP A 206 -5.98 7.36 -16.67
C TRP A 206 -5.24 7.27 -18.00
N TYR A 207 -3.91 7.30 -18.00
CA TYR A 207 -3.10 7.11 -19.21
C TYR A 207 -3.28 5.70 -19.77
N LEU A 208 -3.30 4.68 -18.92
CA LEU A 208 -3.55 3.29 -19.31
C LEU A 208 -4.95 3.16 -19.96
N ARG A 209 -5.96 3.85 -19.42
CA ARG A 209 -7.30 3.92 -20.01
C ARG A 209 -7.31 4.55 -21.39
N ARG A 210 -6.54 5.61 -21.62
CA ARG A 210 -6.43 6.22 -22.95
C ARG A 210 -5.76 5.28 -23.95
N ARG A 211 -4.70 4.59 -23.54
CA ARG A 211 -3.96 3.65 -24.39
C ARG A 211 -4.75 2.40 -24.72
N LEU A 212 -5.46 1.87 -23.73
CA LEU A 212 -6.32 0.71 -23.91
C LEU A 212 -7.71 1.11 -24.39
N GLY A 213 -8.12 2.37 -24.49
CA GLY A 213 -9.46 2.80 -24.96
C GLY A 213 -10.58 2.69 -23.92
N ARG A 214 -10.72 1.54 -23.24
CA ARG A 214 -11.63 1.35 -22.09
C ARG A 214 -10.91 0.62 -20.99
N VAL A 215 -11.02 1.11 -19.75
CA VAL A 215 -10.68 0.34 -18.55
C VAL A 215 -12.00 0.04 -17.87
N ASP A 216 -12.07 -1.12 -17.21
CA ASP A 216 -13.22 -1.61 -16.46
C ASP A 216 -13.46 -0.77 -15.17
N GLY A 217 -13.35 0.56 -15.28
CA GLY A 217 -13.29 1.50 -14.17
C GLY A 217 -14.55 1.49 -13.31
N ARG A 218 -15.72 1.20 -13.89
CA ARG A 218 -16.96 1.02 -13.12
C ARG A 218 -16.85 -0.17 -12.16
N ARG A 219 -16.25 -1.28 -12.58
CA ARG A 219 -16.03 -2.44 -11.72
C ARG A 219 -14.96 -2.18 -10.68
N ILE A 220 -13.84 -1.53 -11.06
CA ILE A 220 -12.79 -1.14 -10.11
C ILE A 220 -13.38 -0.25 -9.02
N VAL A 221 -14.08 0.84 -9.38
CA VAL A 221 -14.71 1.75 -8.42
C VAL A 221 -15.76 1.04 -7.57
N SER A 222 -16.63 0.22 -8.18
CA SER A 222 -17.62 -0.55 -7.43
C SER A 222 -16.96 -1.51 -6.42
N THR A 223 -15.86 -2.15 -6.82
CA THR A 223 -15.09 -3.04 -5.93
C THR A 223 -14.49 -2.21 -4.80
N SER A 224 -13.76 -1.15 -5.12
CA SER A 224 -13.14 -0.24 -4.14
C SER A 224 -14.14 0.29 -3.12
N LEU A 225 -15.36 0.65 -3.54
CA LEU A 225 -16.39 1.14 -2.64
C LEU A 225 -16.92 0.03 -1.72
N ARG A 226 -17.24 -1.16 -2.26
CA ARG A 226 -17.73 -2.30 -1.47
C ARG A 226 -16.67 -2.83 -0.50
N THR A 227 -15.44 -2.96 -0.95
CA THR A 227 -14.34 -3.43 -0.10
C THR A 227 -13.89 -2.35 0.87
N GLY A 228 -14.00 -1.08 0.49
CA GLY A 228 -13.77 0.07 1.36
C GLY A 228 -14.79 0.12 2.50
N THR A 229 -16.08 -0.03 2.21
CA THR A 229 -17.12 -0.05 3.25
C THR A 229 -16.97 -1.25 4.18
N ALA A 230 -16.67 -2.44 3.64
CA ALA A 230 -16.35 -3.62 4.44
C ALA A 230 -15.12 -3.40 5.34
N ALA A 231 -14.07 -2.75 4.82
CA ALA A 231 -12.85 -2.47 5.56
C ALA A 231 -13.09 -1.44 6.67
N VAL A 232 -13.87 -0.39 6.43
CA VAL A 232 -14.26 0.57 7.47
C VAL A 232 -15.05 -0.11 8.57
N ALA A 233 -16.06 -0.93 8.24
CA ALA A 233 -16.84 -1.67 9.23
C ALA A 233 -15.96 -2.62 10.06
N ALA A 234 -15.06 -3.37 9.41
CA ALA A 234 -14.10 -4.22 10.10
C ALA A 234 -13.14 -3.41 10.99
N GLY A 235 -12.67 -2.25 10.52
CA GLY A 235 -11.80 -1.34 11.28
C GLY A 235 -12.45 -0.82 12.54
N LEU A 236 -13.71 -0.37 12.45
CA LEU A 236 -14.48 0.08 13.61
C LEU A 236 -14.66 -1.06 14.63
N LEU A 237 -14.94 -2.28 14.16
CA LEU A 237 -15.04 -3.44 15.04
C LEU A 237 -13.70 -3.79 15.70
N MET A 238 -12.60 -3.72 14.97
CA MET A 238 -11.25 -3.93 15.52
C MET A 238 -10.93 -2.92 16.62
N ALA A 239 -11.24 -1.64 16.40
CA ALA A 239 -11.06 -0.58 17.39
C ALA A 239 -11.88 -0.86 18.65
N ALA A 240 -13.16 -1.21 18.50
CA ALA A 240 -14.03 -1.55 19.62
C ALA A 240 -13.52 -2.75 20.44
N VAL A 241 -13.05 -3.81 19.77
CA VAL A 241 -12.46 -4.99 20.45
C VAL A 241 -11.17 -4.60 21.18
N ALA A 242 -10.34 -3.75 20.58
CA ALA A 242 -9.09 -3.32 21.19
C ALA A 242 -9.30 -2.48 22.46
N GLU A 243 -10.37 -1.69 22.55
CA GLU A 243 -10.69 -0.92 23.76
C GLU A 243 -11.15 -1.80 24.94
N VAL A 244 -11.85 -2.90 24.66
CA VAL A 244 -12.34 -3.82 25.70
C VAL A 244 -11.20 -4.66 26.30
N VAL A 245 -10.20 -5.01 25.48
CA VAL A 245 -9.06 -5.82 25.93
C VAL A 245 -8.00 -4.91 26.54
N ARG A 246 -7.91 -4.87 27.87
CA ARG A 246 -6.80 -4.20 28.58
C ARG A 246 -5.54 -5.09 28.53
N PRO A 247 -4.50 -4.73 27.76
CA PRO A 247 -3.34 -5.58 27.63
C PRO A 247 -2.44 -5.48 28.87
N VAL A 248 -2.12 -6.61 29.48
CA VAL A 248 -1.11 -6.71 30.54
C VAL A 248 0.08 -7.52 30.00
N GLY A 249 1.25 -6.89 29.96
CA GLY A 249 2.47 -7.48 29.40
C GLY A 249 2.40 -7.78 27.90
N LEU A 250 3.46 -8.40 27.36
CA LEU A 250 3.56 -8.74 25.93
C LEU A 250 2.48 -9.74 25.50
N ALA A 251 2.14 -10.72 26.35
CA ALA A 251 1.10 -11.69 26.04
C ALA A 251 -0.27 -11.02 25.86
N GLY A 252 -0.63 -10.09 26.75
CA GLY A 252 -1.88 -9.33 26.63
C GLY A 252 -1.93 -8.46 25.38
N GLN A 253 -0.81 -7.84 24.97
CA GLN A 253 -0.73 -7.05 23.74
C GLN A 253 -0.87 -7.93 22.49
N SER A 254 -0.22 -9.11 22.47
CA SER A 254 -0.37 -10.08 21.38
C SER A 254 -1.81 -10.58 21.24
N VAL A 255 -2.48 -10.84 22.36
CA VAL A 255 -3.90 -11.24 22.38
C VAL A 255 -4.80 -10.10 21.92
N GLN A 256 -4.52 -8.86 22.33
CA GLN A 256 -5.26 -7.68 21.91
C GLN A 256 -5.19 -7.49 20.39
N VAL A 257 -3.98 -7.44 19.83
CA VAL A 257 -3.78 -7.22 18.39
C VAL A 257 -4.25 -8.42 17.58
N GLY A 258 -3.85 -9.64 17.98
CA GLY A 258 -4.21 -10.88 17.29
C GLY A 258 -5.71 -11.16 17.34
N GLY A 259 -6.33 -10.99 18.50
CA GLY A 259 -7.78 -11.16 18.69
C GLY A 259 -8.58 -10.15 17.87
N ALA A 260 -8.22 -8.87 17.94
CA ALA A 260 -8.86 -7.83 17.12
C ALA A 260 -8.67 -8.11 15.63
N ALA A 261 -7.46 -8.47 15.18
CA ALA A 261 -7.19 -8.80 13.79
C ALA A 261 -8.01 -10.00 13.28
N VAL A 262 -8.17 -11.06 14.07
CA VAL A 262 -9.01 -12.21 13.72
C VAL A 262 -10.48 -11.81 13.61
N VAL A 263 -11.00 -11.08 14.59
CA VAL A 263 -12.40 -10.60 14.57
C VAL A 263 -12.63 -9.67 13.36
N GLY A 264 -11.71 -8.75 13.10
CA GLY A 264 -11.73 -7.85 11.96
C GLY A 264 -11.69 -8.60 10.62
N ALA A 265 -10.83 -9.60 10.49
CA ALA A 265 -10.74 -10.43 9.29
C ALA A 265 -12.04 -11.21 9.04
N LEU A 266 -12.63 -11.81 10.08
CA LEU A 266 -13.91 -12.52 9.96
C LEU A 266 -15.05 -11.56 9.57
N ALA A 267 -15.12 -10.39 10.21
CA ALA A 267 -16.11 -9.37 9.90
C ALA A 267 -15.94 -8.83 8.48
N TYR A 268 -14.71 -8.59 8.03
CA TYR A 268 -14.41 -8.16 6.67
C TYR A 268 -14.87 -9.19 5.63
N VAL A 269 -14.52 -10.47 5.83
CA VAL A 269 -14.91 -11.53 4.92
C VAL A 269 -16.44 -11.70 4.92
N GLY A 270 -17.09 -11.61 6.08
CA GLY A 270 -18.56 -11.61 6.19
C GLY A 270 -19.21 -10.46 5.43
N ALA A 271 -18.75 -9.23 5.64
CA ALA A 271 -19.23 -8.03 4.96
C ALA A 271 -19.02 -8.11 3.45
N CYS A 272 -17.86 -8.59 2.98
CA CYS A 272 -17.58 -8.79 1.57
C CYS A 272 -18.52 -9.81 0.91
N ARG A 273 -18.93 -10.88 1.64
CA ARG A 273 -19.93 -11.83 1.14
C ARG A 273 -21.31 -11.19 1.03
N ILE A 274 -21.73 -10.40 2.04
CA ILE A 274 -23.01 -9.69 2.04
C ILE A 274 -23.08 -8.66 0.90
N LEU A 275 -21.98 -7.95 0.65
CA LEU A 275 -21.88 -6.94 -0.41
C LEU A 275 -21.64 -7.54 -1.81
N GLY A 276 -21.53 -8.86 -1.93
CA GLY A 276 -21.34 -9.55 -3.21
C GLY A 276 -20.03 -9.17 -3.90
N VAL A 277 -18.90 -9.21 -3.16
CA VAL A 277 -17.55 -8.99 -3.70
C VAL A 277 -17.07 -10.29 -4.35
N GLU A 278 -17.10 -10.33 -5.68
CA GLU A 278 -16.80 -11.53 -6.50
C GLU A 278 -15.35 -12.02 -6.33
N GLU A 279 -14.42 -11.08 -6.14
CA GLU A 279 -12.98 -11.30 -6.11
C GLU A 279 -12.50 -11.81 -4.76
N LEU A 280 -13.37 -11.81 -3.74
CA LEU A 280 -13.09 -12.42 -2.44
C LEU A 280 -12.67 -13.89 -2.61
N ARG A 281 -13.31 -14.63 -3.52
CA ARG A 281 -12.96 -16.02 -3.79
C ARG A 281 -11.53 -16.14 -4.33
N VAL A 282 -11.18 -15.31 -5.31
CA VAL A 282 -9.84 -15.29 -5.91
C VAL A 282 -8.79 -14.92 -4.87
N ALA A 283 -9.06 -13.92 -4.04
CA ALA A 283 -8.18 -13.50 -2.96
C ALA A 283 -7.94 -14.64 -1.94
N LEU A 284 -9.00 -15.35 -1.53
CA LEU A 284 -8.89 -16.48 -0.60
C LEU A 284 -8.15 -17.67 -1.21
N GLU A 285 -8.31 -17.94 -2.51
CA GLU A 285 -7.56 -18.98 -3.20
C GLU A 285 -6.07 -18.66 -3.27
N LEU A 286 -5.69 -17.39 -3.48
CA LEU A 286 -4.30 -16.95 -3.45
C LEU A 286 -3.65 -17.14 -2.08
N LEU A 287 -4.37 -16.85 -0.99
CA LEU A 287 -3.88 -17.03 0.39
C LEU A 287 -3.72 -18.51 0.78
N ARG A 288 -4.50 -19.41 0.16
CA ARG A 288 -4.48 -20.85 0.47
C ARG A 288 -3.40 -21.62 -0.29
N ARG A 289 -2.80 -21.04 -1.34
CA ARG A 289 -1.76 -21.73 -2.10
C ARG A 289 -0.48 -21.78 -1.26
N PRO A 290 0.04 -22.96 -0.91
CA PRO A 290 1.31 -23.06 -0.19
C PRO A 290 2.41 -22.43 -1.03
N ALA A 291 3.34 -21.73 -0.36
CA ALA A 291 4.51 -21.15 -1.01
C ALA A 291 5.20 -22.21 -1.88
N PRO A 292 5.60 -21.90 -3.13
CA PRO A 292 6.36 -22.85 -3.93
C PRO A 292 7.63 -23.18 -3.16
N THR A 293 7.74 -24.42 -2.70
CA THR A 293 8.97 -24.95 -2.11
C THR A 293 10.07 -24.74 -3.14
N SER A 294 11.02 -23.86 -2.84
CA SER A 294 12.24 -23.70 -3.62
C SER A 294 13.03 -25.01 -3.52
N ARG A 295 12.81 -25.91 -4.47
CA ARG A 295 13.74 -26.99 -4.78
C ARG A 295 14.66 -26.48 -5.88
N GLY A 296 15.88 -26.17 -5.49
CA GLY A 296 17.03 -25.85 -6.33
C GLY A 296 18.26 -25.99 -5.47
#